data_AF-A0A932AM98-F1
#
_entry.id   AF-A0A932AM98-F1
#
_cell.length_a   1.000
_cell.length_b   1.000
_cell.length_c   1.000
_cell.angle_alpha   90.00
_cell.angle_beta   90.00
_cell.angle_gamma   90.00
#
_symmetry.space_group_name_H-M   'P 1'
#
loop_
_entity.id
_entity.type
_entity.pdbx_description
1 polymer ?
#
loop_
_entity_poly.entity_id
_entity_poly.type
_entity_poly.pdbx_seq_one_letter_code
_entity_poly.pdbx_strand_id
1 'polypeptide(L)' 'DDPRATAHVGDLRRTDVAGAQALGILAVRYSGVFDDPPPPDGPPVEADHVIADHAELPAVLGLGVP' A
#
# COMPACT_ATOMS: atom_id res chain seq x y z
N ASP A 1 16.68 -0.65 -11.80
CA ASP A 1 15.37 -1.20 -11.40
C ASP A 1 14.26 -0.21 -11.74
N ASP A 2 13.11 -0.70 -12.19
CA ASP A 2 11.94 0.12 -12.54
C ASP A 2 11.01 0.25 -11.31
N PRO A 3 10.82 1.45 -10.74
CA PRO A 3 9.91 1.67 -9.61
C PRO A 3 8.48 1.18 -9.89
N ARG A 4 8.03 1.21 -11.14
CA ARG A 4 6.69 0.75 -11.54
C ARG A 4 6.52 -0.76 -11.48
N ALA A 5 7.62 -1.50 -11.46
CA ALA A 5 7.65 -2.94 -11.27
C ALA A 5 7.82 -3.34 -9.78
N THR A 6 7.75 -2.37 -8.86
CA THR A 6 7.91 -2.58 -7.42
C THR A 6 6.60 -2.27 -6.70
N ALA A 7 6.32 -3.03 -5.64
CA ALA A 7 5.27 -2.72 -4.68
C ALA A 7 5.89 -2.46 -3.30
N HIS A 8 5.41 -1.44 -2.60
CA HIS A 8 5.72 -1.17 -1.20
C HIS A 8 4.52 -1.57 -0.34
N VAL A 9 4.77 -2.39 0.68
CA VAL A 9 3.74 -2.84 1.63
C VAL A 9 4.06 -2.25 3.00
N GLY A 10 3.12 -1.49 3.57
CA GLY A 10 3.26 -0.86 4.89
C GLY A 10 1.90 -0.47 5.46
N ASP A 11 1.83 -0.03 6.72
CA ASP A 11 0.58 0.25 7.42
C ASP A 11 0.23 1.75 7.47
N LEU A 12 1.24 2.63 7.38
CA LEU A 12 1.07 4.07 7.62
C LEU A 12 0.81 4.85 6.32
N ARG A 13 -0.29 5.62 6.30
CA ARG A 13 -0.62 6.48 5.15
C ARG A 13 0.46 7.52 4.86
N ARG A 14 1.02 8.14 5.90
CA ARG A 14 1.92 9.29 5.73
C ARG A 14 3.31 8.89 5.25
N THR A 15 3.87 7.79 5.73
CA THR A 15 5.25 7.41 5.44
C THR A 15 5.34 6.34 4.37
N ASP A 16 4.52 5.30 4.47
CA ASP A 16 4.64 4.13 3.61
C ASP A 16 3.91 4.39 2.30
N VAL A 17 2.64 4.78 2.38
CA VAL A 17 1.81 5.06 1.20
C VAL A 17 2.29 6.31 0.46
N ALA A 18 2.30 7.47 1.13
CA ALA A 18 2.69 8.71 0.47
C ALA A 18 4.16 8.66 0.01
N GLY A 19 5.04 7.99 0.77
CA GLY A 19 6.44 7.81 0.39
C GLY A 19 6.60 6.95 -0.85
N ALA A 20 5.92 5.80 -0.93
CA ALA A 20 5.94 4.94 -2.11
C ALA A 20 5.38 5.65 -3.35
N GLN A 21 4.22 6.28 -3.21
CA GLN A 21 3.58 7.01 -4.31
C GLN A 21 4.43 8.19 -4.80
N ALA A 22 5.12 8.92 -3.91
CA ALA A 22 6.04 9.98 -4.29
C ALA A 22 7.24 9.48 -5.13
N LEU A 23 7.56 8.18 -5.05
CA LEU A 23 8.61 7.52 -5.82
C LEU A 23 8.06 6.78 -7.06
N GLY A 24 6.76 6.82 -7.31
CA GLY A 24 6.12 6.08 -8.40
C GLY A 24 6.10 4.56 -8.17
N ILE A 25 6.18 4.13 -6.91
CA ILE A 25 6.06 2.72 -6.48
C ILE A 25 4.60 2.45 -6.13
N LEU A 26 4.07 1.28 -6.54
CA LEU A 26 2.73 0.85 -6.17
C LEU A 26 2.65 0.67 -4.65
N ALA A 27 1.66 1.27 -4.00
CA ALA A 27 1.47 1.19 -2.55
C ALA A 27 0.37 0.18 -2.20
N VAL A 28 0.67 -0.70 -1.24
CA VAL A 28 -0.31 -1.59 -0.60
C VAL A 28 -0.33 -1.28 0.90
N ARG A 29 -1.49 -0.87 1.43
CA ARG A 29 -1.65 -0.63 2.86
C ARG A 29 -2.12 -1.89 3.59
N TYR A 30 -1.40 -2.27 4.64
CA TYR A 30 -1.81 -3.37 5.53
C TYR A 30 -2.59 -2.83 6.72
N SER A 31 -3.86 -3.24 6.88
CA SER A 31 -4.75 -2.83 7.98
C SER A 31 -4.97 -3.92 9.03
N GLY A 32 -4.36 -5.09 8.87
CA GLY A 32 -4.68 -6.28 9.68
C GLY A 32 -4.27 -6.23 11.15
N VAL A 33 -3.36 -5.33 11.52
CA VAL A 33 -2.96 -5.10 12.92
C VAL A 33 -3.37 -3.72 13.40
N PHE A 34 -3.02 -2.69 12.62
CA PHE A 34 -3.37 -1.31 12.89
C PHE A 34 -3.96 -0.70 11.62
N ASP A 35 -5.27 -0.44 11.64
CA ASP A 35 -5.91 0.34 10.59
C ASP A 35 -5.66 1.81 10.90
N ASP A 36 -4.56 2.34 10.37
CA ASP A 36 -4.18 3.75 10.51
C ASP A 36 -5.42 4.62 10.24
N PRO A 37 -5.77 5.60 11.08
CA PRO A 37 -6.88 6.49 10.78
C PRO A 37 -6.48 7.51 9.71
N PRO A 38 -7.41 7.97 8.86
CA PRO A 38 -7.14 9.09 7.97
C PRO A 38 -6.73 10.33 8.80
N PRO A 39 -5.86 11.20 8.27
CA PRO A 39 -5.46 12.41 8.97
C PRO A 39 -6.68 13.30 9.26
N PRO A 40 -6.71 13.96 10.44
CA PRO A 40 -7.85 14.81 10.81
C PRO A 40 -7.97 16.05 9.92
N ASP A 41 -6.83 16.53 9.41
CA ASP A 41 -6.72 17.69 8.54
C ASP A 41 -5.88 17.33 7.31
N GLY A 42 -6.36 17.72 6.13
CA GLY A 42 -5.66 17.52 4.85
C GLY A 42 -6.38 16.55 3.90
N PRO A 43 -5.84 16.39 2.68
CA PRO A 43 -6.42 15.48 1.69
C PRO A 43 -6.27 14.02 2.16
N PRO A 44 -7.25 13.16 1.87
CA PRO A 44 -7.14 11.74 2.18
C PRO A 44 -6.00 11.13 1.38
N VAL A 45 -5.03 10.53 2.08
CA VAL A 45 -3.99 9.68 1.49
C VAL A 45 -4.43 8.23 1.65
N GLU A 46 -4.39 7.46 0.58
CA GLU A 46 -4.70 6.02 0.62
C GLU A 46 -3.85 5.27 -0.42
N ALA A 47 -3.59 4.00 -0.12
CA ALA A 47 -2.83 3.11 -1.00
C ALA A 47 -3.63 2.70 -2.24
N ASP A 48 -2.92 2.20 -3.27
CA ASP A 48 -3.54 1.63 -4.46
C ASP A 48 -4.37 0.38 -4.11
N HIS A 49 -3.91 -0.37 -3.11
CA HIS A 49 -4.64 -1.49 -2.49
C HIS A 49 -4.59 -1.42 -0.98
N VAL A 50 -5.66 -1.89 -0.32
CA VAL A 50 -5.69 -2.09 1.14
C VAL A 50 -6.01 -3.55 1.40
N ILE A 51 -5.23 -4.20 2.26
CA ILE A 51 -5.36 -5.62 2.62
C ILE A 51 -5.37 -5.77 4.15
N ALA A 52 -6.09 -6.77 4.65
CA ALA A 52 -6.10 -7.12 6.07
C ALA A 52 -5.26 -8.38 6.37
N ASP A 53 -4.95 -9.18 5.35
CA ASP A 53 -4.11 -10.37 5.42
C ASP A 53 -3.06 -10.35 4.30
N HIS A 54 -1.83 -10.74 4.62
CA HIS A 54 -0.76 -10.87 3.63
C HIS A 54 -1.05 -11.94 2.57
N ALA A 55 -1.92 -12.90 2.87
CA ALA A 55 -2.42 -13.88 1.90
C ALA A 55 -3.17 -13.24 0.72
N GLU A 56 -3.60 -11.98 0.83
CA GLU A 56 -4.25 -11.22 -0.25
C GLU A 56 -3.23 -10.64 -1.25
N LEU A 57 -1.95 -10.52 -0.87
CA LEU A 57 -0.89 -9.91 -1.71
C LEU A 57 -0.79 -10.53 -3.12
N PRO A 58 -0.78 -11.87 -3.28
CA PRO A 58 -0.72 -12.47 -4.61
C PRO A 58 -1.85 -12.01 -5.53
N ALA A 59 -3.07 -11.89 -5.00
CA ALA A 59 -4.22 -11.48 -5.79
C ALA A 59 -4.14 -9.99 -6.18
N VAL A 60 -3.85 -9.10 -5.23
CA VAL A 60 -3.80 -7.65 -5.50
C VAL A 60 -2.60 -7.25 -6.36
N LEU A 61 -1.50 -8.00 -6.29
CA LEU A 61 -0.32 -7.78 -7.13
C LEU A 61 -0.37 -8.53 -8.47
N GLY A 62 -1.42 -9.31 -8.73
CA GLY A 62 -1.52 -10.14 -9.94
C GLY A 62 -0.48 -11.27 -10.01
N LEU A 63 0.07 -11.67 -8.87
CA LEU A 63 1.07 -12.72 -8.72
C LEU A 63 0.38 -14.08 -8.46
N GLY A 64 -0.42 -14.54 -9.43
CA GLY A 64 -0.98 -15.90 -9.41
C GLY A 64 -0.01 -16.92 -10.00
N VAL A 65 -0.02 -18.15 -9.45
CA VAL A 65 0.69 -19.29 -10.06
C VAL A 65 0.00 -19.63 -11.41
N PRO A 66 0.76 -19.93 -12.48
CA PRO A 66 0.16 -20.40 -13.75
C PRO A 66 -0.70 -21.66 -13.58
#